data_AF-A0A972L309-F1
#
_entry.id   AF-A0A972L309-F1
#
_cell.length_a   1.000
_cell.length_b   1.000
_cell.length_c   1.000
_cell.angle_alpha   90.00
_cell.angle_beta   90.00
_cell.angle_gamma   90.00
#
_symmetry.space_group_name_H-M   'P 1'
#
loop_
_entity.id
_entity.type
_entity.pdbx_description
1 polymer ?
#
loop_
_entity_poly.entity_id
_entity_poly.type
_entity_poly.pdbx_seq_one_letter_code
_entity_poly.pdbx_strand_id
1 'polypeptide(L)'
;MNDKNLHIDKLTGAQDDFFAKAEPDFERSADDVLNNLMGKLGNETSNTISRTLSFKVYAVAAIMVILLSVGAIMRFYTTNIRSARGEHLVFSLPDGSSISLNAQSSIAYHPYWWWSKRELKLDGEAFFEVTKGEEFTVVSRLAKTMVLGTSFNIFARKGKYKVDCYTGKVRVVSNKNKEVILTPSYSAEIQDDGNVLLKKFGDKKHGSGWMNKMFSFTSVPLVEVIKEVERQFDITIEGDISADLVYTGNFSANRNVDETLQLLCKPFGLEFQKVDDRVYRLK
;
A
#
# COMPACT_ATOMS: atom_id res chain seq x y z
N MET A 1 65.40 51.38 -7.03
CA MET A 1 66.64 51.70 -7.79
C MET A 1 66.40 51.24 -9.22
N ASN A 2 66.07 52.19 -10.09
CA ASN A 2 66.98 52.74 -11.10
C ASN A 2 67.22 51.72 -12.23
N ASP A 3 66.41 51.77 -13.29
CA ASP A 3 66.59 52.65 -14.46
C ASP A 3 67.58 52.03 -15.46
N LYS A 4 67.07 51.70 -16.66
CA LYS A 4 67.75 51.93 -17.94
C LYS A 4 66.83 51.62 -19.12
N ASN A 5 66.42 52.71 -19.76
CA ASN A 5 65.92 52.79 -21.12
C ASN A 5 66.72 51.96 -22.13
N LEU A 6 66.03 51.29 -23.03
CA LEU A 6 66.47 51.15 -24.42
C LEU A 6 65.34 51.58 -25.34
N HIS A 7 65.58 52.71 -26.01
CA HIS A 7 64.89 53.13 -27.23
C HIS A 7 64.87 52.00 -28.27
N ILE A 8 63.69 51.66 -28.78
CA ILE A 8 63.48 51.46 -30.22
C ILE A 8 62.15 52.12 -30.59
N ASP A 9 62.28 53.38 -30.95
CA ASP A 9 61.34 54.09 -31.82
C ASP A 9 61.44 53.50 -33.24
N LYS A 10 60.32 53.54 -33.98
CA LYS A 10 60.16 53.15 -35.42
C LYS A 10 60.05 51.65 -35.74
N LEU A 11 58.83 51.12 -35.73
CA LEU A 11 58.40 50.05 -36.67
C LEU A 11 56.93 50.19 -37.12
N THR A 12 56.22 51.24 -36.70
CA THR A 12 54.81 51.50 -37.08
C THR A 12 54.61 51.94 -38.53
N GLY A 13 55.66 52.32 -39.27
CA GLY A 13 55.54 52.66 -40.69
C GLY A 13 55.65 51.47 -41.66
N ALA A 14 56.28 50.37 -41.23
CA ALA A 14 56.59 49.25 -42.12
C ALA A 14 55.46 48.23 -42.26
N GLN A 15 54.51 48.22 -41.31
CA GLN A 15 53.37 47.29 -41.33
C GLN A 15 52.18 47.88 -42.12
N ASP A 16 51.96 49.19 -42.06
CA ASP A 16 50.92 49.87 -42.83
C ASP A 16 51.25 49.92 -44.33
N ASP A 17 52.53 50.12 -44.69
CA ASP A 17 53.01 50.03 -46.09
C ASP A 17 52.98 48.59 -46.64
N PHE A 18 53.04 47.58 -45.77
CA PHE A 18 52.97 46.17 -46.18
C PHE A 18 51.57 45.77 -46.64
N PHE A 19 50.53 46.32 -46.03
CA PHE A 19 49.13 46.06 -46.42
C PHE A 19 48.57 47.07 -47.44
N ALA A 20 49.16 48.27 -47.57
CA ALA A 20 48.74 49.25 -48.56
C ALA A 20 49.14 48.90 -50.02
N LYS A 21 50.12 47.99 -50.21
CA LYS A 21 50.60 47.55 -51.54
C LYS A 21 50.19 46.13 -51.93
N ALA A 22 49.43 45.44 -51.10
CA ALA A 22 48.82 44.17 -51.46
C ALA A 22 47.39 44.44 -51.92
N GLU A 23 47.23 44.87 -53.18
CA GLU A 23 45.96 44.60 -53.87
C GLU A 23 45.97 43.11 -54.20
N PRO A 24 45.13 42.28 -53.55
CA PRO A 24 45.02 40.89 -53.94
C PRO A 24 44.50 40.83 -55.38
N ASP A 25 45.32 40.32 -56.29
CA ASP A 25 44.94 40.02 -57.67
C ASP A 25 43.97 38.83 -57.66
N PHE A 26 42.71 39.11 -57.34
CA PHE A 26 41.66 38.11 -57.43
C PHE A 26 41.27 37.98 -58.90
N GLU A 27 41.60 36.83 -59.51
CA GLU A 27 41.19 36.49 -60.89
C GLU A 27 39.67 36.57 -61.15
N ARG A 28 38.85 36.69 -60.10
CA ARG A 28 37.38 36.74 -60.18
C ARG A 28 36.84 37.85 -59.29
N SER A 29 35.84 38.57 -59.78
CA SER A 29 35.14 39.63 -59.02
C SER A 29 34.55 39.07 -57.72
N ALA A 30 34.49 39.89 -56.67
CA ALA A 30 33.80 39.54 -55.42
C ALA A 30 32.34 39.12 -55.69
N ASP A 31 31.69 39.73 -56.69
CA ASP A 31 30.34 39.37 -57.11
C ASP A 31 30.30 38.00 -57.81
N ASP A 32 31.33 37.60 -58.55
CA ASP A 32 31.42 36.28 -59.18
C ASP A 32 31.66 35.16 -58.17
N VAL A 33 32.46 35.46 -57.14
CA VAL A 33 32.69 34.55 -56.01
C VAL A 33 31.42 34.42 -55.18
N LEU A 34 30.74 35.54 -54.90
CA LEU A 34 29.47 35.57 -54.18
C LEU A 34 28.36 34.87 -54.97
N ASN A 35 28.27 35.06 -56.29
CA ASN A 35 27.28 34.38 -57.14
C ASN A 35 27.56 32.88 -57.27
N ASN A 36 28.82 32.44 -57.30
CA ASN A 36 29.15 31.02 -57.23
C ASN A 36 28.84 30.39 -55.86
N LEU A 37 29.06 31.13 -54.77
CA LEU A 37 28.71 30.70 -53.42
C LEU A 37 27.20 30.64 -53.25
N MET A 38 26.46 31.66 -53.68
CA MET A 38 24.99 31.71 -53.69
C MET A 38 24.41 30.64 -54.63
N GLY A 39 25.03 30.39 -55.78
CA GLY A 39 24.65 29.30 -56.70
C GLY A 39 24.91 27.91 -56.13
N LYS A 40 25.98 27.73 -55.34
CA LYS A 40 26.22 26.50 -54.58
C LYS A 40 25.27 26.35 -53.39
N LEU A 41 24.97 27.43 -52.67
CA LEU A 41 24.03 27.43 -51.54
C LEU A 41 22.57 27.25 -51.98
N GLY A 42 22.18 27.81 -53.13
CA GLY A 42 20.84 27.66 -53.71
C GLY A 42 20.57 26.24 -54.25
N ASN A 43 21.61 25.45 -54.48
CA ASN A 43 21.52 24.05 -54.91
C ASN A 43 21.78 23.03 -53.78
N GLU A 44 22.29 23.48 -52.63
CA GLU A 44 22.25 22.69 -51.40
C GLU A 44 20.84 22.79 -50.81
N THR A 45 19.86 22.23 -51.51
CA THR A 45 18.62 21.83 -50.85
C THR A 45 19.05 20.85 -49.76
N SER A 46 19.12 21.32 -48.53
CA SER A 46 19.19 20.44 -47.36
C SER A 46 17.96 19.56 -47.42
N ASN A 47 18.09 18.42 -48.09
CA ASN A 47 17.15 17.34 -48.05
C ASN A 47 17.24 16.81 -46.63
N THR A 48 16.58 17.49 -45.69
CA THR A 48 16.25 16.92 -44.40
C THR A 48 15.42 15.71 -44.75
N ILE A 49 16.03 14.52 -44.75
CA ILE A 49 15.33 13.27 -45.01
C ILE A 49 14.38 13.08 -43.84
N SER A 50 13.20 13.69 -43.91
CA SER A 50 12.12 13.40 -43.00
C SER A 50 11.66 12.00 -43.35
N ARG A 51 12.21 11.00 -42.66
CA ARG A 51 11.66 9.64 -42.66
C ARG A 51 10.31 9.71 -41.95
N THR A 52 9.29 10.17 -42.64
CA THR A 52 7.91 10.06 -42.17
C THR A 52 7.58 8.59 -42.19
N LEU A 53 7.40 7.98 -41.01
CA LEU A 53 6.91 6.61 -40.98
C LEU A 53 5.51 6.55 -41.60
N SER A 54 5.18 5.43 -42.22
CA SER A 54 3.82 5.21 -42.73
C SER A 54 2.81 5.38 -41.60
N PHE A 55 1.66 6.00 -41.87
CA PHE A 55 0.55 6.15 -40.92
C PHE A 55 0.19 4.83 -40.21
N LYS A 56 0.35 3.69 -40.90
CA LYS A 56 0.15 2.34 -40.33
C LYS A 56 1.08 2.05 -39.14
N VAL A 57 2.33 2.52 -39.17
CA VAL A 57 3.27 2.31 -38.05
C VAL A 57 2.90 3.15 -36.85
N TYR A 58 2.48 4.41 -37.06
CA TYR A 58 1.94 5.24 -35.99
C TYR A 58 0.65 4.66 -35.40
N ALA A 59 -0.23 4.11 -36.23
CA ALA A 59 -1.44 3.44 -35.77
C ALA A 59 -1.11 2.20 -34.92
N VAL A 60 -0.16 1.36 -35.34
CA VAL A 60 0.30 0.20 -34.55
C VAL A 60 0.93 0.65 -33.23
N ALA A 61 1.79 1.67 -33.25
CA ALA A 61 2.39 2.22 -32.04
C ALA A 61 1.33 2.78 -31.08
N ALA A 62 0.33 3.51 -31.58
CA ALA A 62 -0.77 4.02 -30.78
C ALA A 62 -1.59 2.90 -30.12
N ILE A 63 -1.90 1.83 -30.86
CA ILE A 63 -2.59 0.65 -30.32
C ILE A 63 -1.77 -0.01 -29.21
N MET A 64 -0.46 -0.19 -29.43
CA MET A 64 0.44 -0.76 -28.42
C MET A 64 0.47 0.09 -27.15
N VAL A 65 0.56 1.42 -27.29
CA VAL A 65 0.53 2.34 -26.15
C VAL A 65 -0.81 2.25 -25.41
N ILE A 66 -1.94 2.19 -26.12
CA ILE A 66 -3.26 2.03 -25.50
C ILE A 66 -3.35 0.70 -24.74
N LEU A 67 -2.95 -0.42 -25.36
CA LEU A 67 -3.00 -1.73 -24.72
C LEU A 67 -2.12 -1.80 -23.47
N LEU A 68 -0.90 -1.25 -23.54
CA LEU A 68 0.00 -1.16 -22.38
C LEU A 68 -0.59 -0.27 -21.28
N SER A 69 -1.20 0.85 -21.65
CA SER A 69 -1.82 1.77 -20.70
C SER A 69 -3.02 1.13 -20.00
N VAL A 70 -3.92 0.50 -20.75
CA VAL A 70 -5.08 -0.23 -20.20
C VAL A 70 -4.62 -1.40 -19.34
N GLY A 71 -3.63 -2.16 -19.78
CA GLY A 71 -3.02 -3.24 -19.01
C GLY A 71 -2.42 -2.75 -17.69
N ALA A 72 -1.69 -1.63 -17.71
CA ALA A 72 -1.14 -1.01 -16.51
C ALA A 72 -2.25 -0.53 -15.56
N ILE A 73 -3.29 0.14 -16.07
CA ILE A 73 -4.44 0.57 -15.26
C ILE A 73 -5.10 -0.63 -14.59
N MET A 74 -5.41 -1.70 -15.33
CA MET A 74 -6.00 -2.91 -14.74
C MET A 74 -5.10 -3.54 -13.67
N ARG A 75 -3.78 -3.57 -13.91
CA ARG A 75 -2.80 -4.14 -12.99
C ARG A 75 -2.65 -3.35 -11.69
N PHE A 76 -2.78 -2.03 -11.74
CA PHE A 76 -2.58 -1.13 -10.59
C PHE A 76 -3.87 -0.64 -9.95
N TYR A 77 -5.03 -0.87 -10.55
CA TYR A 77 -6.32 -0.55 -9.95
C TYR A 77 -6.54 -1.39 -8.68
N THR A 78 -6.90 -0.72 -7.59
CA THR A 78 -7.12 -1.35 -6.28
C THR A 78 -8.48 -0.94 -5.73
N THR A 79 -9.25 -1.93 -5.30
CA THR A 79 -10.46 -1.72 -4.51
C THR A 79 -10.10 -1.72 -3.03
N ASN A 80 -10.58 -0.71 -2.30
CA ASN A 80 -10.39 -0.59 -0.85
C ASN A 80 -11.76 -0.63 -0.18
N ILE A 81 -11.95 -1.57 0.74
CA ILE A 81 -13.15 -1.69 1.57
C ILE A 81 -12.75 -1.42 3.01
N ARG A 82 -13.51 -0.57 3.69
CA ARG A 82 -13.23 -0.14 5.06
C ARG A 82 -14.51 -0.16 5.87
N SER A 83 -14.44 -0.73 7.07
CA SER A 83 -15.50 -0.62 8.07
C SER A 83 -15.16 0.48 9.07
N ALA A 84 -16.14 1.31 9.40
CA ALA A 84 -16.05 2.26 10.50
C ALA A 84 -16.10 1.56 11.87
N ARG A 85 -15.99 2.34 12.94
CA ARG A 85 -16.32 1.86 14.29
C ARG A 85 -17.83 1.55 14.35
N GLY A 86 -18.21 0.52 15.10
CA GLY A 86 -19.59 0.05 15.20
C GLY A 86 -20.15 -0.61 13.94
N GLU A 87 -19.36 -0.71 12.86
CA GLU A 87 -19.81 -1.23 11.57
C GLU A 87 -19.18 -2.59 11.26
N HIS A 88 -19.98 -3.57 10.88
CA HIS A 88 -19.52 -4.83 10.28
C HIS A 88 -19.99 -4.90 8.84
N LEU A 89 -19.10 -5.28 7.93
CA LEU A 89 -19.40 -5.38 6.51
C LEU A 89 -19.30 -6.82 6.05
N VAL A 90 -20.19 -7.22 5.14
CA VAL A 90 -20.11 -8.52 4.45
C VAL A 90 -20.10 -8.25 2.95
N PHE A 91 -19.14 -8.82 2.24
CA PHE A 91 -19.03 -8.69 0.79
C PHE A 91 -18.39 -9.92 0.16
N SER A 92 -18.63 -10.09 -1.14
CA SER A 92 -18.04 -11.17 -1.93
C SER A 92 -16.88 -10.65 -2.79
N LEU A 93 -15.87 -11.50 -2.94
CA LEU A 93 -14.76 -11.30 -3.87
C LEU A 93 -15.12 -11.79 -5.27
N PRO A 94 -14.34 -11.45 -6.31
CA PRO A 94 -14.63 -11.86 -7.69
C PRO A 94 -14.69 -13.39 -7.90
N ASP A 95 -14.09 -14.19 -7.01
CA ASP A 95 -14.12 -15.64 -7.03
C ASP A 95 -15.27 -16.28 -6.23
N GLY A 96 -16.21 -15.46 -5.74
CA GLY A 96 -17.32 -15.90 -4.92
C GLY A 96 -16.97 -16.17 -3.45
N SER A 97 -15.72 -15.97 -3.03
CA SER A 97 -15.34 -16.06 -1.62
C SER A 97 -16.06 -14.96 -0.83
N SER A 98 -16.54 -15.28 0.37
CA SER A 98 -17.22 -14.34 1.25
C SER A 98 -16.26 -13.83 2.32
N ILE A 99 -16.34 -12.53 2.62
CA ILE A 99 -15.58 -11.90 3.69
C ILE A 99 -16.54 -11.16 4.61
N SER A 100 -16.44 -11.45 5.90
CA SER A 100 -17.00 -10.63 6.97
C SER A 100 -15.89 -9.78 7.59
N LEU A 101 -16.02 -8.46 7.53
CA LEU A 101 -15.04 -7.50 8.02
C LEU A 101 -15.52 -6.92 9.36
N ASN A 102 -14.71 -7.07 10.41
CA ASN A 102 -15.01 -6.56 11.75
C ASN A 102 -14.83 -5.03 11.79
N ALA A 103 -15.38 -4.37 12.81
CA ALA A 103 -15.31 -2.92 13.01
C ALA A 103 -13.88 -2.39 12.96
N GLN A 104 -13.73 -1.20 12.38
CA GLN A 104 -12.46 -0.51 12.18
C GLN A 104 -11.39 -1.41 11.54
N SER A 105 -11.72 -1.97 10.38
CA SER A 105 -10.83 -2.81 9.59
C SER A 105 -10.84 -2.38 8.12
N SER A 106 -9.83 -2.80 7.38
CA SER A 106 -9.69 -2.48 5.97
C SER A 106 -9.11 -3.65 5.18
N ILE A 107 -9.62 -3.78 3.95
CA ILE A 107 -9.13 -4.73 2.96
C ILE A 107 -8.83 -3.99 1.66
N ALA A 108 -7.72 -4.35 1.02
CA ALA A 108 -7.34 -3.85 -0.30
C ALA A 108 -6.99 -4.99 -1.25
N TYR A 109 -7.54 -5.01 -2.46
CA TYR A 109 -7.28 -6.05 -3.46
C TYR A 109 -7.36 -5.51 -4.89
N HIS A 110 -6.83 -6.28 -5.84
CA HIS A 110 -6.83 -5.92 -7.27
C HIS A 110 -7.94 -6.69 -8.02
N PRO A 111 -9.13 -6.10 -8.24
CA PRO A 111 -10.27 -6.83 -8.81
C PRO A 111 -10.01 -7.33 -10.24
N TYR A 112 -9.38 -6.50 -11.09
CA TYR A 112 -9.11 -6.86 -12.49
C TYR A 112 -7.93 -7.84 -12.65
N TRP A 113 -7.10 -8.02 -11.62
CA TRP A 113 -5.98 -8.96 -11.60
C TRP A 113 -6.27 -10.21 -10.73
N TRP A 114 -7.49 -10.33 -10.22
CA TRP A 114 -7.87 -11.33 -9.22
C TRP A 114 -7.65 -12.77 -9.71
N TRP A 115 -8.00 -13.04 -10.97
CA TRP A 115 -7.83 -14.36 -11.58
C TRP A 115 -6.39 -14.75 -11.86
N SER A 116 -5.48 -13.78 -11.93
CA SER A 116 -4.04 -14.05 -12.04
C SER A 116 -3.37 -14.18 -10.67
N LYS A 117 -3.90 -13.50 -9.65
CA LYS A 117 -3.38 -13.52 -8.29
C LYS A 117 -4.49 -13.19 -7.28
N ARG A 118 -5.01 -14.22 -6.60
CA ARG A 118 -6.01 -14.10 -5.50
C ARG A 118 -5.31 -13.60 -4.23
N GLU A 119 -4.87 -12.35 -4.24
CA GLU A 119 -4.16 -11.72 -3.11
C GLU A 119 -4.87 -10.45 -2.65
N LEU A 120 -5.01 -10.33 -1.32
CA LEU A 120 -5.51 -9.11 -0.68
C LEU A 120 -4.63 -8.71 0.50
N LYS A 121 -4.72 -7.44 0.87
CA LYS A 121 -4.10 -6.89 2.09
C LYS A 121 -5.17 -6.70 3.15
N LEU A 122 -4.88 -7.08 4.39
CA LEU A 122 -5.76 -6.90 5.56
C LEU A 122 -5.05 -6.09 6.65
N ASP A 123 -5.73 -5.09 7.17
CA ASP A 123 -5.43 -4.41 8.44
C ASP A 123 -6.71 -4.35 9.28
N GLY A 124 -6.70 -4.95 10.47
CA GLY A 124 -7.90 -5.09 11.29
C GLY A 124 -8.23 -6.55 11.59
N GLU A 125 -9.51 -6.92 11.53
CA GLU A 125 -9.95 -8.31 11.72
C GLU A 125 -11.02 -8.67 10.69
N ALA A 126 -10.89 -9.87 10.11
CA ALA A 126 -11.84 -10.38 9.14
C ALA A 126 -11.97 -11.90 9.23
N PHE A 127 -13.18 -12.38 8.95
CA PHE A 127 -13.49 -13.78 8.74
C PHE A 127 -13.64 -14.05 7.25
N PHE A 128 -13.01 -15.13 6.79
CA PHE A 128 -12.94 -15.50 5.39
C PHE A 128 -13.59 -16.86 5.19
N GLU A 129 -14.45 -16.95 4.18
CA GLU A 129 -14.98 -18.19 3.64
C GLU A 129 -14.54 -18.29 2.18
N VAL A 130 -13.41 -18.98 1.99
CA VAL A 130 -12.73 -19.00 0.69
C VAL A 130 -13.23 -20.17 -0.16
N THR A 131 -13.67 -19.85 -1.38
CA THR A 131 -14.05 -20.85 -2.38
C THR A 131 -12.85 -21.74 -2.73
N LYS A 132 -13.08 -23.05 -2.81
CA LYS A 132 -12.06 -24.03 -3.20
C LYS A 132 -11.50 -23.71 -4.59
N GLY A 133 -10.18 -23.73 -4.72
CA GLY A 133 -9.50 -23.46 -5.98
C GLY A 133 -8.00 -23.26 -5.78
N GLU A 134 -7.43 -22.34 -6.55
CA GLU A 134 -6.02 -21.96 -6.47
C GLU A 134 -5.68 -21.21 -5.18
N GLU A 135 -4.38 -20.98 -4.94
CA GLU A 135 -3.89 -20.28 -3.76
C GLU A 135 -4.54 -18.90 -3.58
N PHE A 136 -5.13 -18.70 -2.41
CA PHE A 136 -5.64 -17.43 -1.93
C PHE A 136 -4.73 -16.93 -0.82
N THR A 137 -4.22 -15.70 -0.95
CA THR A 137 -3.26 -15.10 -0.02
C THR A 137 -3.81 -13.86 0.65
N VAL A 138 -3.83 -13.87 1.99
CA VAL A 138 -4.04 -12.67 2.82
C VAL A 138 -2.69 -12.17 3.30
N VAL A 139 -2.38 -10.91 2.99
CA VAL A 139 -1.15 -10.24 3.41
C VAL A 139 -1.48 -9.23 4.51
N SER A 140 -0.80 -9.35 5.65
CA SER A 140 -0.80 -8.33 6.70
C SER A 140 0.64 -7.93 7.05
N ARG A 141 0.79 -6.96 7.96
CA ARG A 141 2.10 -6.42 8.35
C ARG A 141 3.07 -7.49 8.89
N LEU A 142 2.57 -8.46 9.65
CA LEU A 142 3.42 -9.42 10.38
C LEU A 142 3.52 -10.79 9.73
N ALA A 143 2.57 -11.15 8.87
CA ALA A 143 2.51 -12.47 8.28
C ALA A 143 1.68 -12.48 6.99
N LYS A 144 1.87 -13.56 6.23
CA LYS A 144 1.05 -13.95 5.08
C LYS A 144 0.32 -15.24 5.42
N THR A 145 -0.94 -15.32 5.04
CA THR A 145 -1.77 -16.51 5.22
C THR A 145 -2.23 -17.01 3.85
N MET A 146 -1.94 -18.27 3.55
CA MET A 146 -2.21 -18.92 2.26
C MET A 146 -3.14 -20.11 2.45
N VAL A 147 -4.14 -20.22 1.58
CA VAL A 147 -5.18 -21.26 1.64
C VAL A 147 -5.63 -21.69 0.25
N LEU A 148 -6.30 -22.85 0.16
CA LEU A 148 -6.88 -23.36 -1.10
C LEU A 148 -8.41 -23.44 -1.09
N GLY A 149 -9.06 -23.17 0.05
CA GLY A 149 -10.51 -23.35 0.22
C GLY A 149 -10.86 -23.71 1.66
N THR A 150 -10.95 -22.70 2.49
CA THR A 150 -10.97 -22.81 3.96
C THR A 150 -11.81 -21.70 4.56
N SER A 151 -12.33 -21.95 5.75
CA SER A 151 -12.94 -20.96 6.62
C SER A 151 -11.98 -20.63 7.76
N PHE A 152 -11.61 -19.36 7.91
CA PHE A 152 -10.64 -18.91 8.90
C PHE A 152 -10.86 -17.45 9.32
N ASN A 153 -10.44 -17.09 10.53
CA ASN A 153 -10.42 -15.71 11.02
C ASN A 153 -8.98 -15.22 11.05
N ILE A 154 -8.75 -13.95 10.67
CA ILE A 154 -7.47 -13.27 10.88
C ILE A 154 -7.72 -12.03 11.72
N PHE A 155 -7.02 -11.92 12.84
CA PHE A 155 -6.86 -10.70 13.61
C PHE A 155 -5.45 -10.16 13.37
N ALA A 156 -5.34 -8.99 12.75
CA ALA A 156 -4.09 -8.36 12.33
C ALA A 156 -4.11 -6.85 12.64
N ARG A 157 -4.09 -6.50 13.93
CA ARG A 157 -4.11 -5.10 14.39
C ARG A 157 -3.25 -4.91 15.64
N LYS A 158 -2.85 -3.67 15.91
CA LYS A 158 -2.05 -3.26 17.09
C LYS A 158 -0.77 -4.10 17.28
N GLY A 159 -0.15 -4.49 16.17
CA GLY A 159 1.06 -5.31 16.19
C GLY A 159 0.89 -6.73 16.72
N LYS A 160 -0.34 -7.23 16.77
CA LYS A 160 -0.64 -8.64 16.98
C LYS A 160 -1.12 -9.26 15.68
N TYR A 161 -0.83 -10.54 15.50
CA TYR A 161 -1.36 -11.34 14.40
C TYR A 161 -1.81 -12.68 14.93
N LYS A 162 -3.07 -13.03 14.69
CA LYS A 162 -3.64 -14.32 15.04
C LYS A 162 -4.48 -14.85 13.89
N VAL A 163 -4.34 -16.14 13.60
CA VAL A 163 -5.17 -16.87 12.63
C VAL A 163 -5.85 -18.01 13.33
N ASP A 164 -7.17 -18.11 13.22
CA ASP A 164 -7.97 -19.21 13.75
C ASP A 164 -8.52 -20.04 12.58
N CYS A 165 -8.17 -21.34 12.49
CA CYS A 165 -8.59 -22.22 11.40
C CYS A 165 -9.85 -23.02 11.77
N TYR A 166 -10.92 -22.90 10.97
CA TYR A 166 -12.20 -23.58 11.20
C TYR A 166 -12.41 -24.76 10.25
N THR A 167 -12.02 -24.63 8.99
CA THR A 167 -12.11 -25.71 8.00
C THR A 167 -10.88 -25.74 7.08
N GLY A 168 -10.58 -26.92 6.52
CA GLY A 168 -9.46 -27.11 5.59
C GLY A 168 -8.09 -26.99 6.27
N LYS A 169 -7.11 -26.41 5.56
CA LYS A 169 -5.75 -26.17 6.07
C LYS A 169 -5.32 -24.74 5.76
N VAL A 170 -4.64 -24.12 6.71
CA VAL A 170 -4.18 -22.74 6.58
C VAL A 170 -2.68 -22.67 6.78
N ARG A 171 -1.93 -22.25 5.77
CA ARG A 171 -0.48 -22.01 5.89
C ARG A 171 -0.26 -20.58 6.33
N VAL A 172 0.50 -20.38 7.41
CA VAL A 172 0.85 -19.06 7.93
C VAL A 172 2.36 -18.92 7.86
N VAL A 173 2.84 -17.84 7.24
CA VAL A 173 4.26 -17.51 7.09
C VAL A 173 4.51 -16.14 7.71
N SER A 174 5.26 -16.09 8.79
CA SER A 174 5.68 -14.84 9.44
C SER A 174 6.64 -14.03 8.55
N ASN A 175 6.78 -12.74 8.84
CA ASN A 175 7.78 -11.87 8.21
C ASN A 175 9.24 -12.28 8.48
N LYS A 176 9.49 -13.17 9.44
CA LYS A 176 10.81 -13.78 9.73
C LYS A 176 10.97 -15.17 9.09
N ASN A 177 10.15 -15.51 8.10
CA ASN A 177 10.17 -16.78 7.37
C ASN A 177 9.95 -18.04 8.24
N LYS A 178 9.42 -17.89 9.46
CA LYS A 178 8.86 -19.01 10.23
C LYS A 178 7.49 -19.35 9.69
N GLU A 179 7.21 -20.62 9.49
CA GLU A 179 5.95 -21.09 8.95
C GLU A 179 5.30 -22.18 9.79
N VAL A 180 3.97 -22.27 9.68
CA VAL A 180 3.17 -23.34 10.27
C VAL A 180 1.97 -23.64 9.37
N ILE A 181 1.49 -24.88 9.42
CA ILE A 181 0.22 -25.27 8.81
C ILE A 181 -0.78 -25.57 9.92
N LEU A 182 -1.88 -24.84 9.92
CA LEU A 182 -3.00 -25.04 10.83
C LEU A 182 -3.99 -26.06 10.25
N THR A 183 -4.51 -26.89 11.14
CA THR A 183 -5.69 -27.74 10.91
C THR A 183 -6.89 -27.15 11.67
N PRO A 184 -8.12 -27.64 11.42
CA PRO A 184 -9.30 -27.15 12.13
C PRO A 184 -9.13 -27.21 13.66
N SER A 185 -9.71 -26.22 14.36
CA SER A 185 -9.63 -26.05 15.82
C SER A 185 -8.26 -25.59 16.36
N TYR A 186 -7.31 -25.26 15.49
CA TYR A 186 -6.00 -24.69 15.85
C TYR A 186 -5.84 -23.24 15.39
N SER A 187 -5.15 -22.46 16.21
CA SER A 187 -4.74 -21.10 15.92
C SER A 187 -3.22 -20.94 15.90
N ALA A 188 -2.76 -19.96 15.13
CA ALA A 188 -1.39 -19.47 15.13
C ALA A 188 -1.38 -18.01 15.59
N GLU A 189 -0.56 -17.69 16.57
CA GLU A 189 -0.26 -16.32 17.00
C GLU A 189 1.20 -15.98 16.68
N ILE A 190 1.46 -14.83 16.07
CA ILE A 190 2.82 -14.33 15.86
C ILE A 190 3.25 -13.57 17.10
N GLN A 191 4.34 -14.01 17.73
CA GLN A 191 4.96 -13.34 18.87
C GLN A 191 5.89 -12.20 18.41
N ASP A 192 6.30 -11.34 19.34
CA ASP A 192 7.16 -10.18 19.06
C ASP A 192 8.53 -10.57 18.48
N ASP A 193 9.03 -11.74 18.86
CA ASP A 193 10.27 -12.32 18.32
C ASP A 193 10.08 -12.94 16.92
N GLY A 194 8.87 -12.90 16.37
CA GLY A 194 8.48 -13.47 15.07
C GLY A 194 8.27 -14.99 15.09
N ASN A 195 8.35 -15.64 16.25
CA ASN A 195 7.98 -17.05 16.39
C ASN A 195 6.45 -17.21 16.29
N VAL A 196 6.06 -18.42 15.90
CA VAL A 196 4.65 -18.79 15.73
C VAL A 196 4.23 -19.68 16.89
N LEU A 197 3.31 -19.19 17.71
CA LEU A 197 2.70 -19.95 18.79
C LEU A 197 1.45 -20.67 18.31
N LEU A 198 1.46 -22.00 18.40
CA LEU A 198 0.31 -22.82 18.07
C LEU A 198 -0.56 -23.03 19.33
N LYS A 199 -1.87 -22.79 19.24
CA LYS A 199 -2.83 -23.06 20.33
C LYS A 199 -4.03 -23.82 19.79
N LYS A 200 -4.61 -24.70 20.60
CA LYS A 200 -5.90 -25.33 20.32
C LYS A 200 -6.99 -24.49 20.99
N PHE A 201 -7.98 -24.02 20.23
CA PHE A 201 -9.08 -23.18 20.76
C PHE A 201 -10.43 -23.91 20.86
N GLY A 202 -10.44 -25.22 20.61
CA GLY A 202 -11.60 -26.11 20.76
C GLY A 202 -12.43 -26.29 19.50
N ASP A 203 -13.44 -27.16 19.56
CA ASP A 203 -14.28 -27.56 18.41
C ASP A 203 -15.37 -26.52 18.11
N LYS A 204 -14.95 -25.32 17.74
CA LYS A 204 -15.87 -24.30 17.22
C LYS A 204 -16.06 -24.54 15.74
N LYS A 205 -17.23 -25.04 15.35
CA LYS A 205 -17.61 -25.23 13.93
C LYS A 205 -18.19 -23.98 13.26
N HIS A 206 -18.52 -22.95 14.04
CA HIS A 206 -19.33 -21.82 13.59
C HIS A 206 -18.63 -20.48 13.82
N GLY A 207 -17.70 -20.14 12.93
CA GLY A 207 -17.16 -18.78 12.77
C GLY A 207 -16.48 -18.15 14.00
N SER A 208 -15.99 -16.92 13.83
CA SER A 208 -15.47 -16.15 14.95
C SER A 208 -16.59 -15.65 15.85
N GLY A 209 -16.36 -15.58 17.17
CA GLY A 209 -17.39 -15.18 18.13
C GLY A 209 -17.99 -13.80 17.83
N TRP A 210 -17.17 -12.87 17.35
CA TRP A 210 -17.58 -11.51 17.03
C TRP A 210 -18.63 -11.46 15.90
N MET A 211 -18.66 -12.45 15.00
CA MET A 211 -19.68 -12.53 13.94
C MET A 211 -21.08 -12.75 14.52
N ASN A 212 -21.16 -13.39 15.68
CA ASN A 212 -22.40 -13.56 16.45
C ASN A 212 -22.53 -12.49 17.54
N LYS A 213 -21.79 -11.38 17.41
CA LYS A 213 -21.71 -10.30 18.40
C LYS A 213 -21.29 -10.79 19.80
N MET A 214 -20.53 -11.88 19.88
CA MET A 214 -20.04 -12.46 21.13
C MET A 214 -18.53 -12.27 21.26
N PHE A 215 -18.12 -11.50 22.25
CA PHE A 215 -16.71 -11.23 22.53
C PHE A 215 -16.29 -12.02 23.76
N SER A 216 -15.17 -12.72 23.67
CA SER A 216 -14.64 -13.56 24.74
C SER A 216 -13.18 -13.22 24.95
N PHE A 217 -12.82 -12.98 26.21
CA PHE A 217 -11.48 -12.59 26.63
C PHE A 217 -11.02 -13.56 27.72
N THR A 218 -9.78 -14.01 27.61
CA THR A 218 -9.15 -14.89 28.60
C THR A 218 -7.81 -14.29 28.95
N SER A 219 -7.70 -13.76 30.17
CA SER A 219 -6.48 -13.09 30.68
C SER A 219 -5.96 -11.98 29.75
N VAL A 220 -6.85 -11.13 29.24
CA VAL A 220 -6.49 -10.02 28.34
C VAL A 220 -6.39 -8.72 29.15
N PRO A 221 -5.37 -7.86 28.92
CA PRO A 221 -5.29 -6.57 29.59
C PRO A 221 -6.58 -5.75 29.40
N LEU A 222 -7.12 -5.20 30.49
CA LEU A 222 -8.41 -4.50 30.49
C LEU A 222 -8.41 -3.33 29.50
N VAL A 223 -7.28 -2.63 29.37
CA VAL A 223 -7.10 -1.55 28.37
C VAL A 223 -7.34 -2.03 26.93
N GLU A 224 -7.01 -3.29 26.60
CA GLU A 224 -7.28 -3.85 25.27
C GLU A 224 -8.76 -4.19 25.10
N VAL A 225 -9.40 -4.70 26.16
CA VAL A 225 -10.84 -5.01 26.19
C VAL A 225 -11.66 -3.74 26.04
N ILE A 226 -11.34 -2.68 26.79
CA ILE A 226 -11.97 -1.36 26.68
C ILE A 226 -11.81 -0.82 25.25
N LYS A 227 -10.61 -0.86 24.68
CA LYS A 227 -10.41 -0.45 23.28
C LYS A 227 -11.18 -1.29 22.26
N GLU A 228 -11.57 -2.51 22.60
CA GLU A 228 -12.43 -3.32 21.74
C GLU A 228 -13.90 -2.90 21.89
N VAL A 229 -14.36 -2.64 23.11
CA VAL A 229 -15.70 -2.07 23.37
C VAL A 229 -15.86 -0.73 22.64
N GLU A 230 -14.88 0.17 22.77
CA GLU A 230 -14.85 1.43 22.05
C GLU A 230 -15.04 1.25 20.53
N ARG A 231 -14.45 0.20 19.96
CA ARG A 231 -14.53 -0.10 18.53
C ARG A 231 -15.87 -0.66 18.11
N GLN A 232 -16.43 -1.56 18.93
CA GLN A 232 -17.67 -2.27 18.63
C GLN A 232 -18.91 -1.42 18.86
N PHE A 233 -18.85 -0.46 19.78
CA PHE A 233 -19.97 0.43 20.10
C PHE A 233 -19.83 1.85 19.52
N ASP A 234 -18.70 2.17 18.89
CA ASP A 234 -18.39 3.53 18.41
C ASP A 234 -18.48 4.60 19.52
N ILE A 235 -17.85 4.31 20.65
CA ILE A 235 -17.80 5.19 21.85
C ILE A 235 -16.37 5.43 22.30
N THR A 236 -16.09 6.55 22.96
CA THR A 236 -14.79 6.85 23.56
C THR A 236 -14.89 6.71 25.07
N ILE A 237 -13.92 6.04 25.68
CA ILE A 237 -13.83 5.84 27.13
C ILE A 237 -12.59 6.55 27.64
N GLU A 238 -12.79 7.67 28.32
CA GLU A 238 -11.76 8.48 28.95
C GLU A 238 -11.44 7.95 30.36
N GLY A 239 -10.19 8.08 30.78
CA GLY A 239 -9.75 7.73 32.12
C GLY A 239 -8.48 6.89 32.09
N ASP A 240 -7.78 6.86 33.22
CA ASP A 240 -6.59 6.02 33.36
C ASP A 240 -7.01 4.60 33.75
N ILE A 241 -6.54 3.63 32.98
CA ILE A 241 -6.78 2.21 33.23
C ILE A 241 -5.43 1.60 33.52
N SER A 242 -5.24 1.14 34.75
CA SER A 242 -4.01 0.44 35.11
C SER A 242 -3.72 -0.70 34.13
N ALA A 243 -2.48 -0.72 33.63
CA ALA A 243 -2.02 -1.73 32.69
C ALA A 243 -1.98 -3.14 33.30
N ASP A 244 -2.01 -3.25 34.63
CA ASP A 244 -1.94 -4.51 35.37
C ASP A 244 -3.30 -5.22 35.48
N LEU A 245 -4.40 -4.53 35.18
CA LEU A 245 -5.73 -5.12 35.24
C LEU A 245 -5.93 -6.08 34.07
N VAL A 246 -6.26 -7.33 34.38
CA VAL A 246 -6.56 -8.38 33.40
C VAL A 246 -8.02 -8.79 33.49
N TYR A 247 -8.66 -8.91 32.34
CA TYR A 247 -10.06 -9.29 32.22
C TYR A 247 -10.20 -10.70 31.64
N THR A 248 -11.05 -11.49 32.30
CA THR A 248 -11.52 -12.79 31.82
C THR A 248 -13.03 -12.80 31.90
N GLY A 249 -13.67 -13.00 30.75
CA GLY A 249 -15.12 -12.95 30.66
C GLY A 249 -15.59 -12.88 29.22
N ASN A 250 -16.90 -12.82 29.05
CA ASN A 250 -17.52 -12.61 27.76
C ASN A 250 -18.59 -11.52 27.85
N PHE A 251 -18.82 -10.86 26.73
CA PHE A 251 -19.95 -9.94 26.58
C PHE A 251 -20.57 -10.09 25.19
N SER A 252 -21.83 -9.69 25.08
CA SER A 252 -22.52 -9.60 23.80
C SER A 252 -22.66 -8.15 23.39
N ALA A 253 -22.30 -7.81 22.16
CA ALA A 253 -22.55 -6.49 21.58
C ALA A 253 -24.04 -6.25 21.22
N ASN A 254 -24.94 -7.18 21.55
CA ASN A 254 -26.38 -6.91 21.56
C ASN A 254 -26.84 -6.16 22.83
N ARG A 255 -26.01 -6.14 23.88
CA ARG A 255 -26.31 -5.33 25.07
C ARG A 255 -26.09 -3.86 24.78
N ASN A 256 -26.75 -2.99 25.55
CA ASN A 256 -26.40 -1.58 25.51
C ASN A 256 -24.98 -1.35 26.10
N VAL A 257 -24.44 -0.18 25.81
CA VAL A 257 -23.10 0.22 26.26
C VAL A 257 -23.00 0.20 27.78
N ASP A 258 -23.99 0.73 28.49
CA ASP A 258 -23.97 0.86 29.94
C ASP A 258 -23.89 -0.49 30.65
N GLU A 259 -24.66 -1.48 30.21
CA GLU A 259 -24.59 -2.86 30.71
C GLU A 259 -23.24 -3.51 30.44
N THR A 260 -22.65 -3.24 29.27
CA THR A 260 -21.34 -3.77 28.91
C THR A 260 -20.25 -3.16 29.79
N LEU A 261 -20.27 -1.84 29.99
CA LEU A 261 -19.35 -1.14 30.88
C LEU A 261 -19.55 -1.57 32.33
N GLN A 262 -20.77 -1.80 32.79
CA GLN A 262 -21.03 -2.29 34.13
C GLN A 262 -20.42 -3.69 34.35
N LEU A 263 -20.53 -4.57 33.36
CA LEU A 263 -19.94 -5.91 33.42
C LEU A 263 -18.40 -5.88 33.39
N LEU A 264 -17.80 -4.87 32.74
CA LEU A 264 -16.35 -4.70 32.65
C LEU A 264 -15.75 -4.00 33.85
N CYS A 265 -16.39 -2.94 34.36
CA CYS A 265 -15.82 -2.04 35.36
C CYS A 265 -16.06 -2.54 36.79
N LYS A 266 -17.26 -3.10 37.06
CA LYS A 266 -17.68 -3.54 38.42
C LYS A 266 -16.72 -4.54 39.07
N PRO A 267 -16.16 -5.56 38.38
CA PRO A 267 -15.21 -6.49 38.99
C PRO A 267 -13.90 -5.83 39.48
N PHE A 268 -13.56 -4.66 38.96
CA PHE A 268 -12.35 -3.92 39.33
C PHE A 268 -12.64 -2.73 40.25
N GLY A 269 -13.89 -2.56 40.70
CA GLY A 269 -14.30 -1.40 41.49
C GLY A 269 -14.23 -0.08 40.73
N LEU A 270 -14.17 -0.12 39.40
CA LEU A 270 -14.17 1.07 38.55
C LEU A 270 -15.60 1.58 38.39
N GLU A 271 -15.78 2.88 38.56
CA GLU A 271 -17.04 3.56 38.26
C GLU A 271 -16.93 4.24 36.89
N PHE A 272 -18.08 4.50 36.25
CA PHE A 272 -18.11 5.23 34.99
C PHE A 272 -19.31 6.16 34.93
N GLN A 273 -19.18 7.22 34.13
CA GLN A 273 -20.24 8.17 33.86
C GLN A 273 -20.29 8.49 32.37
N LYS A 274 -21.51 8.51 31.81
CA LYS A 274 -21.73 9.06 30.46
C LYS A 274 -21.57 10.57 30.50
N VAL A 275 -20.60 11.09 29.74
CA VAL A 275 -20.30 12.54 29.65
C VAL A 275 -20.98 13.16 28.44
N ASP A 276 -21.05 12.40 27.34
CA ASP A 276 -21.69 12.79 26.08
C ASP A 276 -22.29 11.54 25.41
N ASP A 277 -22.99 11.69 24.28
CA ASP A 277 -23.71 10.60 23.61
C ASP A 277 -22.82 9.39 23.32
N ARG A 278 -21.56 9.65 22.92
CA ARG A 278 -20.55 8.64 22.59
C ARG A 278 -19.32 8.72 23.50
N VAL A 279 -19.39 9.43 24.62
CA VAL A 279 -18.23 9.62 25.51
C VAL A 279 -18.57 9.19 26.94
N TYR A 280 -17.75 8.30 27.46
CA TYR A 280 -17.81 7.79 28.81
C TYR A 280 -16.51 8.14 29.55
N ARG A 281 -16.59 8.40 30.85
CA ARG A 281 -15.43 8.66 31.70
C ARG A 281 -15.40 7.71 32.87
N LEU A 282 -14.28 7.03 33.05
CA LEU A 282 -13.98 6.20 34.21
C LEU A 282 -13.60 7.08 35.41
N LYS A 283 -14.03 6.67 36.60
CA LYS A 283 -13.75 7.31 37.89
C LYS A 283 -13.00 6.36 38.80
#